data_AF-A0A537ENE4-F1
#
_entry.id   AF-A0A537ENE4-F1
#
_cell.length_a   1.000
_cell.length_b   1.000
_cell.length_c   1.000
_cell.angle_alpha   90.00
_cell.angle_beta   90.00
_cell.angle_gamma   90.00
#
_symmetry.space_group_name_H-M   'P 1'
#
loop_
_entity.id
_entity.type
_entity.pdbx_description
1 polymer ?
#
loop_
_entity_poly.entity_id
_entity_poly.type
_entity_poly.pdbx_seq_one_letter_code
_entity_poly.pdbx_strand_id
1 'polypeptide(L)'
;ITTGDRFSTYALPAERRSGVIALNGAAARKVQPGDEIIITAFVSLNEKEAEHWNPKIVFVDEKNRFKPLTHAPRVLANRRKLTP
;
A
#
# COMPACT_ATOMS: atom_id res chain seq x y z
N ILE A 1 8.90 1.38 7.29
CA ILE A 1 9.69 2.63 7.21
C ILE A 1 10.48 2.79 8.49
N THR A 2 9.82 2.88 9.63
CA THR A 2 10.46 3.12 10.94
C THR A 2 11.55 2.11 11.30
N THR A 3 11.30 0.81 11.14
CA THR A 3 12.21 -0.26 11.61
C THR A 3 13.15 -0.80 10.52
N GLY A 4 12.83 -0.58 9.24
CA GLY A 4 13.52 -1.20 8.10
C GLY A 4 13.23 -2.69 7.89
N ASP A 5 12.49 -3.35 8.79
CA ASP A 5 12.15 -4.77 8.69
C ASP A 5 11.28 -5.08 7.46
N ARG A 6 11.46 -6.29 6.90
CA ARG A 6 10.72 -6.78 5.73
C ARG A 6 10.20 -8.18 5.98
N PHE A 7 8.92 -8.40 5.71
CA PHE A 7 8.27 -9.71 5.82
C PHE A 7 7.09 -9.79 4.85
N SER A 8 6.63 -11.02 4.60
CA SER A 8 5.47 -11.30 3.76
C SER A 8 4.41 -12.03 4.59
N THR A 9 3.15 -11.63 4.43
CA THR A 9 1.99 -12.27 5.08
C THR A 9 0.74 -11.99 4.24
N TYR A 10 -0.43 -12.45 4.70
CA TYR A 10 -1.71 -12.25 4.05
C TYR A 10 -2.57 -11.21 4.78
N ALA A 11 -3.49 -10.58 4.05
CA ALA A 11 -4.43 -9.61 4.60
C ALA A 11 -5.73 -10.29 5.03
N LEU A 12 -6.29 -9.85 6.16
CA LEU A 12 -7.63 -10.22 6.63
C LEU A 12 -8.53 -8.97 6.65
N PRO A 13 -9.84 -9.11 6.38
CA PRO A 13 -10.76 -7.99 6.45
C PRO A 13 -10.90 -7.48 7.88
N ALA A 14 -10.98 -6.16 8.02
CA ALA A 14 -11.32 -5.47 9.26
C ALA A 14 -12.59 -4.64 9.08
N GLU A 15 -13.11 -4.08 10.17
CA GLU A 15 -14.28 -3.22 10.13
C GLU A 15 -14.07 -2.04 9.16
N ARG A 16 -15.05 -1.82 8.27
CA ARG A 16 -14.98 -0.80 7.23
C ARG A 16 -14.88 0.60 7.85
N ARG A 17 -13.97 1.44 7.35
CA ARG A 17 -13.67 2.81 7.83
C ARG A 17 -13.07 2.90 9.24
N SER A 18 -12.69 1.79 9.86
CA SER A 18 -12.03 1.80 11.18
C SER A 18 -10.62 2.41 11.17
N GLY A 19 -9.93 2.35 10.03
CA GLY A 19 -8.51 2.72 9.95
C GLY A 19 -7.57 1.71 10.62
N VAL A 20 -8.08 0.53 11.01
CA VAL A 20 -7.29 -0.48 11.69
C VAL A 20 -6.27 -1.11 10.74
N ILE A 21 -5.01 -1.08 11.17
CA ILE A 21 -3.90 -1.88 10.64
C ILE A 21 -3.33 -2.67 11.81
N ALA A 22 -3.58 -3.98 11.82
CA ALA A 22 -3.18 -4.87 12.90
C ALA A 22 -2.24 -5.96 12.36
N LEU A 23 -1.03 -6.01 12.91
CA LEU A 23 -0.06 -7.06 12.64
C LEU A 23 -0.07 -8.03 13.82
N ASN A 24 -0.43 -9.28 13.54
CA ASN A 24 -0.66 -10.31 14.55
C ASN A 24 0.46 -11.37 14.53
N GLY A 25 0.55 -12.14 15.61
CA GLY A 25 1.44 -13.30 15.71
C GLY A 25 2.91 -12.94 15.49
N ALA A 26 3.61 -13.70 14.65
CA ALA A 26 5.04 -13.50 14.38
C ALA A 26 5.35 -12.11 13.79
N ALA A 27 4.43 -11.51 13.03
CA ALA A 27 4.62 -10.17 12.46
C ALA A 27 4.63 -9.08 13.54
N ALA A 28 3.89 -9.26 14.64
CA ALA A 28 3.87 -8.32 15.77
C ALA A 28 5.25 -8.18 16.45
N ARG A 29 6.17 -9.14 16.26
CA ARG A 29 7.54 -9.07 16.80
C ARG A 29 8.48 -8.19 15.98
N LYS A 30 8.04 -7.69 14.83
CA LYS A 30 8.83 -6.93 13.85
C LYS A 30 8.48 -5.44 13.78
N VAL A 31 7.44 -5.05 14.49
CA VAL A 31 6.87 -3.69 14.51
C VAL A 31 6.30 -3.40 15.90
N GLN A 32 6.02 -2.13 16.17
CA GLN A 32 5.25 -1.66 17.32
C GLN A 32 4.08 -0.77 16.88
N PRO A 33 3.02 -0.63 17.69
CA PRO A 33 1.98 0.36 17.43
C PRO A 33 2.58 1.76 17.24
N GLY A 34 2.20 2.42 16.15
CA GLY A 34 2.74 3.73 15.76
C GLY A 34 3.84 3.68 14.69
N ASP A 35 4.40 2.49 14.40
CA ASP A 35 5.34 2.35 13.29
C ASP A 35 4.67 2.58 11.93
N GLU A 36 5.36 3.29 11.05
CA GLU A 36 4.95 3.47 9.66
C GLU A 36 5.39 2.28 8.81
N ILE A 37 4.43 1.70 8.10
CA ILE A 37 4.64 0.55 7.21
C ILE A 37 4.14 0.85 5.79
N ILE A 38 4.66 0.08 4.83
CA ILE A 38 4.18 0.07 3.44
C ILE A 38 3.62 -1.32 3.17
N ILE A 39 2.39 -1.40 2.67
CA ILE A 39 1.75 -2.67 2.28
C ILE A 39 1.77 -2.76 0.76
N THR A 40 2.32 -3.85 0.23
CA THR A 40 2.38 -4.11 -1.22
C THR A 40 1.75 -5.46 -1.54
N ALA A 41 0.97 -5.52 -2.62
CA ALA A 41 0.49 -6.75 -3.21
C ALA A 41 0.99 -6.84 -4.65
N PHE A 42 1.31 -8.06 -5.09
CA PHE A 42 1.86 -8.34 -6.40
C PHE A 42 0.92 -9.24 -7.19
N VAL A 43 0.96 -9.12 -8.51
CA VAL A 43 0.24 -9.98 -9.43
C VAL A 43 1.21 -10.41 -10.52
N SER A 44 1.07 -11.65 -11.00
CA SER A 44 1.80 -12.11 -12.17
C SER A 44 1.03 -11.74 -13.42
N LEU A 45 1.71 -11.12 -14.38
CA LEU A 45 1.17 -10.71 -15.67
C LEU A 45 2.07 -11.23 -16.77
N ASN A 46 1.50 -11.47 -17.95
CA ASN A 46 2.33 -11.59 -19.14
C ASN A 46 2.86 -10.22 -19.58
N GLU A 47 3.80 -10.22 -20.52
CA GLU A 47 4.47 -8.99 -20.99
C GLU A 47 3.47 -7.94 -21.52
N LYS A 48 2.51 -8.35 -22.35
CA LYS A 48 1.51 -7.45 -22.94
C LYS A 48 0.59 -6.83 -21.88
N GLU A 49 0.21 -7.61 -20.87
CA GLU A 49 -0.56 -7.14 -19.72
C GLU A 49 0.25 -6.17 -18.85
N ALA A 50 1.54 -6.46 -18.63
CA ALA A 50 2.42 -5.65 -17.81
C ALA A 50 2.70 -4.26 -18.41
N GLU A 51 2.77 -4.14 -19.75
CA GLU A 51 2.89 -2.86 -20.45
C GLU A 51 1.75 -1.89 -20.12
N HIS A 52 0.55 -2.43 -19.93
CA HIS A 52 -0.68 -1.67 -19.72
C HIS A 52 -1.16 -1.70 -18.26
N TRP A 53 -0.40 -2.34 -17.36
CA TRP A 53 -0.79 -2.48 -15.96
C TRP A 53 -0.76 -1.13 -15.23
N ASN A 54 -1.87 -0.81 -14.57
CA ASN A 54 -1.99 0.35 -13.71
C ASN A 54 -2.17 -0.09 -12.24
N PRO A 55 -1.16 0.05 -11.38
CA PRO A 55 -1.28 -0.34 -9.99
C PRO A 55 -2.24 0.58 -9.24
N LYS A 56 -3.00 0.01 -8.31
CA LYS A 56 -3.79 0.80 -7.37
C LYS A 56 -2.86 1.35 -6.29
N ILE A 57 -2.76 2.68 -6.22
CA ILE A 57 -1.93 3.38 -5.24
C ILE A 57 -2.85 4.11 -4.28
N VAL A 58 -2.72 3.81 -3.00
CA VAL A 58 -3.54 4.39 -1.93
C VAL A 58 -2.62 5.11 -0.96
N PHE A 59 -2.87 6.40 -0.77
CA PHE A 59 -2.26 7.19 0.29
C PHE A 59 -3.26 7.37 1.41
N VAL A 60 -2.74 7.45 2.64
CA VAL A 60 -3.54 7.66 3.84
C VAL A 60 -2.97 8.80 4.68
N ASP A 61 -3.80 9.34 5.56
CA ASP A 61 -3.38 10.24 6.63
C ASP A 61 -2.85 9.48 7.86
N GLU A 62 -2.45 10.21 8.90
CA GLU A 62 -1.97 9.67 10.18
C GLU A 62 -3.02 8.84 10.96
N LYS A 63 -4.28 8.85 10.51
CA LYS A 63 -5.39 8.06 11.04
C LYS A 63 -5.79 6.93 10.10
N ASN A 64 -4.93 6.58 9.13
CA ASN A 64 -5.17 5.55 8.12
C ASN A 64 -6.43 5.80 7.27
N ARG A 65 -6.85 7.05 7.10
CA ARG A 65 -7.98 7.42 6.25
C ARG A 65 -7.47 7.77 4.86
N PHE A 66 -8.26 7.44 3.85
CA PHE A 66 -7.91 7.73 2.46
C PHE A 66 -7.62 9.21 2.24
N LYS A 67 -6.44 9.50 1.70
CA LYS A 67 -6.01 10.85 1.31
C LYS A 67 -5.90 10.89 -0.22
N PRO A 68 -6.75 11.67 -0.91
CA PRO A 68 -6.65 11.85 -2.35
C PRO A 68 -5.28 12.39 -2.75
N LEU A 69 -4.76 11.88 -3.86
CA LEU A 69 -3.56 12.44 -4.48
C LEU A 69 -3.89 13.81 -5.08
N THR A 70 -3.60 14.88 -4.34
CA THR A 70 -3.65 16.24 -4.90
C THR A 70 -2.42 16.53 -5.76
N HIS A 71 -1.29 15.86 -5.47
CA HIS A 71 -0.04 15.94 -6.23
C HIS A 71 0.61 14.55 -6.25
N ALA A 72 0.47 13.81 -7.35
CA ALA A 72 1.21 12.56 -7.51
C ALA A 72 2.72 12.85 -7.57
N PRO A 73 3.57 12.13 -6.81
CA PRO A 73 5.02 12.18 -6.99
C PRO A 73 5.36 12.07 -8.48
N ARG A 74 6.28 12.91 -8.97
CA ARG A 74 6.66 12.98 -10.40
C ARG A 74 7.01 11.61 -11.02
N VAL A 75 7.49 10.68 -10.18
CA VAL A 75 7.78 9.27 -10.52
C VAL A 75 6.52 8.49 -10.91
N LEU A 76 5.36 8.79 -10.31
CA LEU A 76 4.06 8.24 -10.66
C LEU A 76 3.37 9.03 -11.78
N ALA A 77 3.71 10.32 -11.94
CA ALA A 77 3.10 11.22 -12.95
C ALA A 77 3.60 11.00 -14.40
N ASN A 78 4.74 10.32 -14.59
CA ASN A 78 5.38 10.19 -15.91
C ASN A 78 4.85 9.06 -16.80
N ARG A 79 3.72 8.41 -16.46
CA ARG A 79 2.99 7.51 -17.38
C ARG A 79 1.70 8.19 -17.82
N ARG A 80 1.79 9.03 -18.86
CA ARG A 80 0.72 9.84 -19.49
C ARG A 80 -0.42 9.01 -20.13
N LYS A 81 -1.05 8.10 -19.38
CA LYS A 81 -2.32 7.44 -19.73
C LYS A 81 -3.12 7.10 -18.47
N LEU A 82 -3.37 8.09 -17.61
CA LEU A 82 -4.37 7.96 -16.55
C LEU A 82 -5.66 8.65 -17.03
N THR A 83 -6.54 7.80 -17.59
CA THR A 83 -8.02 7.91 -17.83
C THR A 83 -8.55 8.90 -18.89
N PRO A 84 -9.60 8.52 -19.67
CA PRO A 84 -10.83 9.29 -19.70
C PRO A 84 -11.66 9.06 -18.43
#